data_AF-A0A5N4AW47-F1
#
_entry.id   AF-A0A5N4AW47-F1
#
_cell.length_a   1.000
_cell.length_b   1.000
_cell.length_c   1.000
_cell.angle_alpha   90.00
_cell.angle_beta   90.00
_cell.angle_gamma   90.00
#
_symmetry.space_group_name_H-M   'P 1'
#
loop_
_entity.id
_entity.type
_entity.pdbx_description
1 polymer ?
#
loop_
_entity_poly.entity_id
_entity_poly.type
_entity_poly.pdbx_seq_one_letter_code
_entity_poly.pdbx_strand_id
1 'polypeptide(L)'
;MKFAINLNLCMHDQAKGLLPALAFGPPQDVIPAFQDICEQNIFSPELQVIVDYFEDTWIGRPQRRGRRPPHFAINMWNCFDAVQHGLPKTNNSVEGWH
;
A
#
# COMPACT_ATOMS: atom_id res chain seq x y z
N MET A 1 12.14 33.06 -16.94
CA MET A 1 11.49 32.48 -15.75
C MET A 1 11.02 31.08 -16.10
N LYS A 2 11.75 30.05 -15.65
CA LYS A 2 11.47 28.63 -15.96
C LYS A 2 10.63 28.03 -14.82
N PHE A 3 9.30 28.05 -14.97
CA PHE A 3 8.37 27.37 -14.05
C PHE A 3 8.00 25.98 -14.61
N ALA A 4 8.98 25.08 -14.71
CA ALA A 4 8.74 23.72 -15.23
C ALA A 4 9.59 22.64 -14.54
N ILE A 5 10.05 22.86 -13.30
CA ILE A 5 10.99 21.94 -12.65
C ILE A 5 10.46 21.20 -11.41
N ASN A 6 9.19 21.34 -11.00
CA ASN A 6 8.76 20.76 -9.71
C ASN A 6 7.38 20.10 -9.65
N LEU A 7 6.83 19.61 -10.77
CA LEU A 7 5.67 18.70 -10.69
C LEU A 7 6.10 17.23 -10.49
N ASN A 8 7.15 16.79 -11.20
CA ASN A 8 7.63 15.40 -11.07
C ASN A 8 8.21 15.11 -9.68
N LEU A 9 9.08 15.97 -9.13
CA LEU A 9 9.65 15.73 -7.80
C LEU A 9 8.61 15.63 -6.69
N CYS A 10 7.52 16.41 -6.77
CA CYS A 10 6.43 16.36 -5.80
C CYS A 10 5.65 15.03 -5.90
N MET A 11 5.33 14.56 -7.12
CA MET A 11 4.67 13.25 -7.29
C MET A 11 5.55 12.07 -6.82
N HIS A 12 6.86 12.11 -7.07
CA HIS A 12 7.78 11.05 -6.63
C HIS A 12 7.88 10.92 -5.10
N ASP A 13 7.77 12.02 -4.36
CA ASP A 13 7.81 11.95 -2.89
C ASP A 13 6.46 11.53 -2.27
N GLN A 14 5.34 11.86 -2.92
CA GLN A 14 4.00 11.43 -2.49
C GLN A 14 3.74 9.94 -2.77
N ALA A 15 4.40 9.34 -3.77
CA ALA A 15 4.18 7.93 -4.15
C ALA A 15 4.50 6.94 -3.00
N LYS A 16 5.45 7.28 -2.11
CA LYS A 16 5.82 6.42 -0.97
C LYS A 16 4.66 6.17 -0.01
N GLY A 17 3.72 7.11 0.12
CA GLY A 17 2.56 6.99 1.01
C GLY A 17 1.45 6.10 0.46
N LEU A 18 1.48 5.73 -0.82
CA LEU A 18 0.39 5.00 -1.47
C LEU A 18 0.35 3.52 -1.08
N LEU A 19 1.51 2.87 -0.93
CA LEU A 19 1.54 1.45 -0.53
C LEU A 19 0.99 1.23 0.89
N PRO A 20 1.39 2.02 1.91
CA PRO A 20 0.78 1.91 3.25
C PRO A 20 -0.70 2.29 3.28
N ALA A 21 -1.15 3.19 2.40
CA ALA A 21 -2.55 3.61 2.34
C ALA A 21 -3.51 2.46 2.00
N LEU A 22 -3.03 1.42 1.31
CA LEU A 22 -3.80 0.21 1.00
C LEU A 22 -4.34 -0.50 2.24
N ALA A 23 -3.73 -0.30 3.41
CA ALA A 23 -4.22 -0.89 4.66
C ALA A 23 -5.58 -0.31 5.08
N PHE A 24 -5.96 0.87 4.58
CA PHE A 24 -7.17 1.57 4.98
C PHE A 24 -8.28 1.53 3.92
N GLY A 25 -8.08 0.82 2.81
CA GLY A 25 -9.11 0.57 1.81
C GLY A 25 -9.82 -0.77 2.05
N PRO A 26 -11.01 -0.99 1.47
CA PRO A 26 -11.71 -2.26 1.60
C PRO A 26 -10.83 -3.44 1.15
N PRO A 27 -10.78 -4.58 1.88
CA PRO A 27 -9.89 -5.69 1.56
C PRO A 27 -10.00 -6.22 0.13
N GLN A 28 -11.22 -6.22 -0.43
CA GLN A 28 -11.46 -6.66 -1.81
C GLN A 28 -10.84 -5.73 -2.87
N ASP A 29 -10.61 -4.46 -2.51
CA ASP A 29 -10.11 -3.43 -3.42
C ASP A 29 -8.59 -3.25 -3.33
N VAL A 30 -7.92 -3.89 -2.35
CA VAL A 30 -6.47 -3.75 -2.11
C VAL A 30 -5.64 -4.20 -3.32
N ILE A 31 -5.96 -5.35 -3.91
CA ILE A 31 -5.25 -5.88 -5.08
C ILE A 31 -5.44 -5.00 -6.32
N PRO A 32 -6.68 -4.64 -6.73
CA PRO A 32 -6.87 -3.76 -7.89
C PRO A 32 -6.25 -2.38 -7.66
N ALA A 33 -6.39 -1.79 -6.47
CA ALA A 33 -5.74 -0.51 -6.16
C ALA A 33 -4.22 -0.57 -6.25
N PHE A 34 -3.58 -1.66 -5.78
CA PHE A 34 -2.14 -1.86 -5.95
C PHE A 34 -1.74 -1.94 -7.43
N GLN A 35 -2.52 -2.64 -8.26
CA GLN A 35 -2.28 -2.73 -9.70
C GLN A 35 -2.38 -1.36 -10.38
N ASP A 36 -3.42 -0.60 -10.07
CA ASP A 36 -3.62 0.75 -10.60
C ASP A 36 -2.48 1.70 -10.22
N ILE A 37 -1.95 1.59 -8.99
CA ILE A 37 -0.78 2.37 -8.55
C ILE A 37 0.47 2.00 -9.36
N CYS A 38 0.69 0.71 -9.61
CA CYS A 38 1.83 0.23 -10.40
C CYS A 38 1.73 0.67 -11.88
N GLU A 39 0.54 0.65 -12.47
CA GLU A 39 0.30 1.06 -13.86
C GLU A 39 0.57 2.55 -14.10
N GLN A 40 0.40 3.39 -13.08
CA GLN A 40 0.70 4.82 -13.16
C GLN A 40 2.20 5.13 -13.29
N ASN A 41 3.08 4.14 -13.04
CA ASN A 41 4.53 4.25 -13.18
C ASN A 41 5.13 5.48 -12.45
N ILE A 42 4.58 5.78 -11.27
CA ILE A 42 4.94 6.92 -10.43
C ILE A 42 6.16 6.66 -9.52
N PHE A 43 6.50 5.39 -9.32
CA PHE A 43 7.67 4.99 -8.54
C PHE A 43 8.95 5.17 -9.36
N SER A 44 9.98 5.74 -8.74
CA SER A 44 11.30 5.78 -9.38
C SER A 44 11.92 4.37 -9.42
N PRO A 45 12.85 4.10 -10.35
CA PRO A 45 13.49 2.79 -10.45
C PRO A 45 14.13 2.31 -9.14
N GLU A 46 14.62 3.23 -8.32
CA GLU A 46 15.23 2.93 -7.01
C GLU A 46 14.19 2.41 -5.99
N LEU A 47 12.92 2.79 -6.14
CA LEU A 47 11.82 2.31 -5.30
C LEU A 47 11.24 0.97 -5.78
N GLN A 48 11.61 0.50 -6.97
CA GLN A 48 11.10 -0.76 -7.52
C GLN A 48 11.37 -1.95 -6.59
N VAL A 49 12.52 -1.96 -5.92
CA VAL A 49 12.86 -3.00 -4.92
C VAL A 49 11.86 -3.03 -3.75
N ILE A 50 11.32 -1.88 -3.36
CA ILE A 50 10.32 -1.76 -2.28
C ILE A 50 8.95 -2.22 -2.81
N VAL A 51 8.59 -1.83 -4.03
CA VAL A 51 7.34 -2.27 -4.68
C VAL A 51 7.33 -3.79 -4.83
N ASP A 52 8.44 -4.36 -5.30
CA ASP A 52 8.62 -5.80 -5.47
C ASP A 52 8.53 -6.55 -4.14
N TYR A 53 9.23 -6.06 -3.11
CA TYR A 53 9.15 -6.61 -1.76
C TYR A 53 7.72 -6.55 -1.21
N PHE A 54 7.03 -5.43 -1.40
CA PHE A 54 5.66 -5.24 -0.95
C PHE A 54 4.70 -6.19 -1.67
N GLU A 55 4.85 -6.33 -2.99
CA GLU A 55 4.04 -7.26 -3.77
C GLU A 55 4.27 -8.69 -3.29
N ASP A 56 5.50 -9.14 -3.15
CA ASP A 56 5.80 -10.51 -2.71
C ASP A 56 5.30 -10.81 -1.29
N THR A 57 5.38 -9.82 -0.39
CA THR A 57 5.08 -10.00 1.03
C THR A 57 3.58 -9.90 1.33
N TRP A 58 2.87 -8.94 0.73
CA TRP A 58 1.53 -8.54 1.16
C TRP A 58 0.43 -8.72 0.10
N ILE A 59 0.78 -8.76 -1.19
CA ILE A 59 -0.18 -8.84 -2.30
C ILE A 59 -0.15 -10.22 -2.98
N GLY A 60 1.03 -10.79 -3.17
CA GLY A 60 1.35 -12.03 -3.89
C GLY A 60 1.47 -11.81 -5.41
N ARG A 61 2.37 -12.48 -6.14
CA ARG A 61 2.61 -12.19 -7.58
C ARG A 61 1.56 -12.77 -8.53
N PRO A 62 1.18 -12.09 -9.62
CA PRO A 62 0.42 -12.67 -10.72
C PRO A 62 1.15 -13.88 -11.33
N GLN A 63 0.39 -14.91 -11.69
CA GLN A 63 0.86 -16.10 -12.38
C GLN A 63 -0.09 -16.44 -13.53
N ARG A 64 0.35 -17.32 -14.45
CA ARG A 64 -0.50 -17.78 -15.57
C ARG A 64 -1.84 -18.39 -15.13
N ARG A 65 -1.94 -18.90 -13.90
CA ARG A 65 -3.13 -19.55 -13.34
C ARG A 65 -3.55 -18.92 -12.00
N GLY A 66 -3.68 -17.60 -11.98
CA GLY A 66 -4.14 -16.85 -10.79
C GLY A 66 -3.02 -16.03 -10.15
N ARG A 67 -3.02 -15.90 -8.83
CA ARG A 67 -2.02 -15.14 -8.08
C ARG A 67 -1.37 -16.07 -7.04
N ARG A 68 -0.05 -16.02 -6.91
CA ARG A 68 0.65 -16.69 -5.81
C ARG A 68 0.14 -16.08 -4.50
N PRO A 69 -0.13 -16.86 -3.44
CA PRO A 69 -0.51 -16.28 -2.16
C PRO A 69 0.62 -15.40 -1.60
N PRO A 70 0.30 -14.26 -0.95
CA PRO A 70 1.28 -13.45 -0.23
C PRO A 70 1.83 -14.20 0.99
N HIS A 71 2.94 -13.73 1.55
CA HIS A 71 3.44 -14.23 2.84
C HIS A 71 2.48 -13.95 3.98
N PHE A 72 1.80 -12.80 3.95
CA PHE A 72 0.78 -12.44 4.92
C PHE A 72 -0.52 -12.07 4.19
N ALA A 73 -1.62 -12.72 4.59
CA ALA A 73 -2.92 -12.48 3.99
C ALA A 73 -3.43 -11.05 4.25
N ILE A 74 -4.19 -10.48 3.30
CA ILE A 74 -4.67 -9.07 3.36
C ILE A 74 -5.44 -8.78 4.65
N ASN A 75 -6.31 -9.69 5.07
CA ASN A 75 -7.08 -9.58 6.30
C ASN A 75 -6.24 -9.52 7.58
N MET A 76 -4.96 -9.91 7.54
CA MET A 76 -4.07 -9.87 8.70
C MET A 76 -3.54 -8.46 8.99
N TRP A 77 -3.38 -7.62 7.96
CA TRP A 77 -2.76 -6.30 8.07
C TRP A 77 -3.67 -5.15 7.64
N ASN A 78 -4.80 -5.44 7.01
CA ASN A 78 -5.79 -4.44 6.66
C ASN A 78 -6.51 -3.92 7.91
N CYS A 79 -6.66 -2.60 7.97
CA CYS A 79 -7.22 -1.82 9.06
C CYS A 79 -8.56 -1.17 8.69
N PHE A 80 -9.15 -1.47 7.52
CA PHE A 80 -10.38 -0.82 7.05
C PHE A 80 -11.53 -0.95 8.04
N ASP A 81 -11.82 -2.17 8.49
CA ASP A 81 -12.90 -2.41 9.47
C ASP A 81 -12.60 -1.73 10.81
N ALA A 82 -11.34 -1.76 11.26
CA ALA A 82 -10.95 -1.09 12.51
C ALA A 82 -11.15 0.42 12.44
N VAL A 83 -10.79 1.05 11.32
CA VAL A 83 -11.03 2.49 11.07
C VAL A 83 -12.53 2.79 10.96
N GLN A 84 -13.27 1.97 10.23
CA GLN A 84 -14.72 2.15 10.04
C GLN A 84 -15.48 2.06 11.37
N HIS A 85 -15.06 1.16 12.26
CA HIS A 85 -15.70 0.92 13.54
C HIS A 85 -15.07 1.69 14.71
N GLY A 86 -14.09 2.56 14.46
CA GLY A 86 -13.40 3.34 15.49
C GLY A 86 -12.68 2.47 16.53
N LEU A 87 -12.32 1.24 16.16
CA LEU A 87 -11.66 0.30 17.06
C LEU A 87 -10.21 0.73 17.30
N PRO A 88 -9.69 0.53 18.52
CA PRO A 88 -8.28 0.81 18.79
C PRO A 88 -7.40 0.00 17.84
N LYS A 89 -6.43 0.68 17.21
CA LYS A 89 -5.52 0.09 16.22
C LYS A 89 -4.54 -0.93 16.82
N THR A 90 -4.53 -1.08 18.14
CA THR A 90 -3.65 -1.99 18.86
C THR A 90 -4.43 -2.76 19.92
N ASN A 91 -4.08 -4.03 20.10
CA ASN A 91 -4.57 -4.87 21.19
C ASN A 91 -3.83 -4.61 22.52
N ASN A 92 -3.00 -3.55 22.55
CA ASN A 92 -2.14 -3.24 23.68
C ASN A 92 -2.92 -2.37 24.67
N SER A 93 -3.36 -2.98 25.76
CA SER A 93 -4.03 -2.29 26.88
C SER A 93 -3.25 -1.12 27.48
N VAL A 94 -1.93 -1.01 27.21
CA VAL A 94 -1.10 0.11 27.66
C VAL A 94 -1.27 1.38 26.81
N GLU A 95 -1.72 1.26 25.55
CA GLU A 95 -1.87 2.40 24.63
C GLU A 95 -3.20 3.14 24.77
N GLY A 96 -4.12 2.60 25.58
CA GLY A 96 -5.41 3.23 25.93
C GLY A 96 -5.36 4.14 27.16
N TRP A 97 -4.19 4.36 27.75
CA TRP A 97 -3.99 5.29 28.87
C TRP A 97 -3.38 6.60 28.35
N HIS A 98 -4.25 7.53 27.92
CA HIS A 98 -3.94 8.96 27.80
C HIS A 98 -5.23 9.78 27.97
#